data_AF-A0A089J8N3-F1
#
_entry.id   AF-A0A089J8N3-F1
#
_cell.length_a   1.000
_cell.length_b   1.000
_cell.length_c   1.000
_cell.angle_alpha   90.00
_cell.angle_beta   90.00
_cell.angle_gamma   90.00
#
_symmetry.space_group_name_H-M   'P 1'
#
loop_
_entity.id
_entity.type
_entity.pdbx_description
1 polymer ?
#
loop_
_entity_poly.entity_id
_entity_poly.type
_entity_poly.pdbx_seq_one_letter_code
_entity_poly.pdbx_strand_id
1 'polypeptide(L)'
;MSSLSTNFLIKEAKLFNYFKNELTENHIWITGKSKVFLLLTLLSILSILVGAFGQLMGMEINSVSLFITLGVILSFVFTRISDYLSINYALIHYPDYSPLLKKSFFKRTNKQNFLRAYRSDKLNDKLLEPDFQNIDIDTLIEYYKNSSNSLTAKKWWPVTLTAVIAFPVWSESVAVLISSGSRIEEKMAMALALLVVSFSITFLISSVKTALESILLMHSIELSEMAKLLELIKIARLNSINNPT
;
A
#
# COMPACT_ATOMS: atom_id res chain seq x y z
N MET A 1 20.61 -33.52 2.59
CA MET A 1 20.12 -32.32 1.87
C MET A 1 18.65 -32.01 2.17
N SER A 2 17.72 -32.99 2.18
CA SER A 2 16.30 -32.74 2.47
C SER A 2 15.99 -32.17 3.86
N SER A 3 16.69 -32.62 4.91
CA SER A 3 16.44 -32.14 6.29
C SER A 3 16.81 -30.67 6.50
N LEU A 4 17.85 -30.17 5.82
CA LEU A 4 18.33 -28.80 5.95
C LEU A 4 17.40 -27.82 5.24
N SER A 5 16.92 -28.17 4.04
CA SER A 5 15.92 -27.40 3.30
C SER A 5 14.58 -27.36 4.02
N THR A 6 14.14 -28.49 4.60
CA THR A 6 12.88 -28.53 5.36
C THR A 6 12.97 -27.70 6.64
N ASN A 7 14.11 -27.74 7.36
CA ASN A 7 14.31 -26.92 8.55
C ASN A 7 14.32 -25.42 8.22
N PHE A 8 15.00 -25.02 7.13
CA PHE A 8 14.96 -23.65 6.63
C PHE A 8 13.52 -23.18 6.34
N LEU A 9 12.75 -23.95 5.57
CA LEU A 9 11.37 -23.61 5.21
C LEU A 9 10.44 -23.52 6.42
N ILE A 10 10.60 -24.39 7.42
CA ILE A 10 9.80 -24.34 8.66
C ILE A 10 10.11 -23.05 9.44
N LYS A 11 11.40 -22.71 9.60
CA LYS A 11 11.79 -21.49 10.30
C LYS A 11 11.35 -20.23 9.55
N GLU A 12 11.54 -20.20 8.23
CA GLU A 12 11.05 -19.12 7.36
C GLU A 12 9.54 -18.93 7.52
N ALA A 13 8.75 -20.00 7.40
CA ALA A 13 7.30 -19.93 7.56
C ALA A 13 6.87 -19.45 8.96
N LYS A 14 7.56 -19.91 10.03
CA LYS A 14 7.32 -19.40 11.39
C LYS A 14 7.58 -17.90 11.50
N LEU A 15 8.70 -17.44 10.94
CA LEU A 15 9.10 -16.02 10.98
C LEU A 15 8.14 -15.15 10.17
N PHE A 16 7.75 -15.60 8.98
CA PHE A 16 6.79 -14.90 8.13
C PHE A 16 5.39 -14.84 8.77
N ASN A 17 4.94 -15.92 9.41
CA ASN A 17 3.68 -15.93 10.14
C ASN A 17 3.71 -15.00 11.35
N TYR A 18 4.83 -14.93 12.08
CA TYR A 18 5.00 -13.95 13.15
C TYR A 18 4.89 -12.51 12.62
N PHE A 19 5.56 -12.20 11.50
CA PHE A 19 5.43 -10.90 10.84
C PHE A 19 3.98 -10.58 10.45
N LYS A 20 3.30 -11.55 9.82
CA LYS A 20 1.93 -11.36 9.30
C LYS A 20 0.85 -11.30 10.37
N ASN A 21 1.07 -11.89 11.54
CA ASN A 21 0.03 -11.93 12.59
C ASN A 21 0.29 -10.87 13.67
N GLU A 22 1.51 -10.80 14.17
CA GLU A 22 1.87 -9.98 15.34
C GLU A 22 2.36 -8.59 14.94
N LEU A 23 3.02 -8.47 13.79
CA LEU A 23 3.67 -7.23 13.36
C LEU A 23 2.83 -6.39 12.37
N THR A 24 1.54 -6.69 12.26
CA THR A 24 0.63 -5.93 11.41
C THR A 24 0.35 -4.54 11.96
N GLU A 25 0.10 -3.60 11.04
CA GLU A 25 -0.31 -2.25 11.42
C GLU A 25 -1.58 -2.24 12.28
N ASN A 26 -2.51 -3.16 11.99
CA ASN A 26 -3.74 -3.32 12.76
C ASN A 26 -3.49 -3.72 14.22
N HIS A 27 -2.41 -4.44 14.50
CA HIS A 27 -2.06 -4.88 15.85
C HIS A 27 -1.23 -3.83 16.60
N ILE A 28 -0.30 -3.16 15.90
CA ILE A 28 0.63 -2.20 16.50
C ILE A 28 0.04 -0.79 16.64
N TRP A 29 -0.74 -0.33 15.65
CA TRP A 29 -1.12 1.09 15.52
C TRP A 29 -2.61 1.35 15.78
N ILE A 30 -3.47 0.44 15.31
CA ILE A 30 -4.91 0.72 15.21
C ILE A 30 -5.67 0.15 16.41
N THR A 31 -6.14 1.05 17.28
CA THR A 31 -7.01 0.67 18.41
C THR A 31 -8.45 0.39 17.98
N GLY A 32 -9.21 -0.34 18.80
CA GLY A 32 -10.65 -0.54 18.57
C GLY A 32 -11.41 0.78 18.41
N LYS A 33 -11.06 1.82 19.19
CA LYS A 33 -11.64 3.16 19.06
C LYS A 33 -11.27 3.82 17.72
N SER A 34 -10.01 3.74 17.30
CA SER A 34 -9.59 4.22 15.97
C SER A 34 -10.31 3.48 14.83
N LYS A 35 -10.55 2.17 14.95
CA LYS A 35 -11.33 1.39 13.95
C LYS A 35 -12.74 1.93 13.79
N VAL A 36 -13.42 2.29 14.89
CA VAL A 36 -14.75 2.90 14.83
C VAL A 36 -14.71 4.20 14.02
N PHE A 37 -13.73 5.07 14.25
CA PHE A 37 -13.59 6.30 13.47
C PHE A 37 -13.22 6.05 12.01
N LEU A 38 -12.41 5.03 11.69
CA LEU A 38 -12.17 4.63 10.30
C LEU A 38 -13.43 4.12 9.61
N LEU A 39 -14.28 3.36 10.31
CA LEU A 39 -15.58 2.92 9.80
C LEU A 39 -16.50 4.12 9.56
N LEU A 40 -16.51 5.09 10.48
CA LEU A 40 -17.26 6.34 10.30
C LEU A 40 -16.74 7.15 9.09
N THR A 41 -15.42 7.18 8.85
CA THR A 41 -14.84 7.76 7.64
C THR A 41 -15.35 7.06 6.37
N LEU A 42 -15.43 5.73 6.37
CA LEU A 42 -15.98 4.99 5.22
C LEU A 42 -17.46 5.32 4.98
N LEU A 43 -18.24 5.41 6.05
CA LEU A 43 -19.66 5.81 5.97
C LEU A 43 -19.83 7.25 5.45
N SER A 44 -18.96 8.19 5.83
CA SER A 44 -18.99 9.55 5.31
C SER A 44 -18.50 9.65 3.86
N ILE A 45 -17.63 8.75 3.40
CA ILE A 45 -17.29 8.65 1.97
C ILE A 45 -18.49 8.10 1.17
N LEU A 46 -19.22 7.13 1.73
CA LEU A 46 -20.43 6.61 1.10
C LEU A 46 -21.50 7.70 0.92
N SER A 47 -21.62 8.65 1.86
CA SER A 47 -22.57 9.77 1.68
C SER A 47 -22.18 10.71 0.53
N ILE A 48 -20.88 10.86 0.24
CA ILE A 48 -20.40 11.60 -0.96
C ILE A 48 -20.87 10.87 -2.23
N LEU A 49 -20.75 9.54 -2.26
CA LEU A 49 -21.19 8.73 -3.41
C LEU A 49 -22.71 8.79 -3.61
N VAL A 50 -23.48 8.78 -2.52
CA VAL A 50 -24.95 8.96 -2.57
C VAL A 50 -25.31 10.34 -3.11
N GLY A 51 -24.61 11.40 -2.67
CA GLY A 51 -24.81 12.74 -3.22
C GLY A 51 -24.49 12.82 -4.72
N ALA A 52 -23.37 12.26 -5.15
CA ALA A 52 -22.97 12.21 -6.55
C ALA A 52 -23.96 11.42 -7.43
N PHE A 53 -24.47 10.29 -6.92
CA PHE A 53 -25.48 9.49 -7.62
C PHE A 53 -26.86 10.19 -7.61
N GLY A 54 -27.22 10.85 -6.51
CA GLY A 54 -28.43 11.66 -6.42
C GLY A 54 -28.50 12.77 -7.47
N GLN A 55 -27.38 13.40 -7.78
CA GLN A 55 -27.28 14.38 -8.87
C GLN A 55 -27.59 13.78 -10.24
N LEU A 56 -27.15 12.55 -10.51
CA LEU A 56 -27.45 11.83 -11.75
C LEU A 56 -28.93 11.45 -11.86
N MET A 57 -29.60 11.29 -10.71
CA MET A 57 -31.02 10.97 -10.60
C MET A 57 -31.93 12.21 -10.51
N GLY A 58 -31.37 13.42 -10.65
CA GLY A 58 -32.14 14.67 -10.68
C GLY A 58 -32.46 15.29 -9.31
N MET A 59 -31.72 14.93 -8.25
CA MET A 59 -31.84 15.65 -6.97
C MET A 59 -31.41 17.12 -7.10
N GLU A 60 -31.99 17.98 -6.25
CA GLU A 60 -31.65 19.40 -6.21
C GLU A 60 -30.17 19.61 -5.86
N ILE A 61 -29.55 20.59 -6.54
CA ILE A 61 -28.13 20.93 -6.38
C ILE A 61 -27.79 21.26 -4.92
N ASN A 62 -28.70 21.92 -4.19
CA ASN A 62 -28.50 22.29 -2.79
C ASN A 62 -28.38 21.05 -1.88
N SER A 63 -29.23 20.04 -2.09
CA SER A 63 -29.17 18.78 -1.34
C SER A 63 -27.90 18.01 -1.66
N VAL A 64 -27.52 17.92 -2.94
CA VAL A 64 -26.29 17.25 -3.38
C VAL A 64 -25.06 17.92 -2.79
N SER A 65 -24.99 19.25 -2.87
CA SER A 65 -23.90 20.05 -2.30
C SER A 65 -23.75 19.78 -0.80
N LEU A 66 -24.85 19.75 -0.05
CA LEU A 66 -24.84 19.45 1.38
C LEU A 66 -24.27 18.05 1.69
N PHE A 67 -24.68 17.01 0.96
CA PHE A 67 -24.16 15.63 1.16
C PHE A 67 -22.66 15.53 0.87
N ILE A 68 -22.19 16.18 -0.19
CA ILE A 68 -20.77 16.19 -0.56
C ILE A 68 -19.98 16.97 0.48
N THR A 69 -20.39 18.18 0.85
CA THR A 69 -19.67 19.02 1.82
C THR A 69 -19.60 18.37 3.19
N LEU A 70 -20.73 17.86 3.72
CA LEU A 70 -20.73 17.14 5.00
C LEU A 70 -19.90 15.86 4.93
N GLY A 71 -20.02 15.10 3.86
CA GLY A 71 -19.24 13.87 3.66
C GLY A 71 -17.75 14.15 3.69
N VAL A 72 -17.26 15.19 2.99
CA VAL A 72 -15.85 15.59 2.99
C VAL A 72 -15.39 16.04 4.38
N ILE A 73 -16.14 16.94 5.03
CA ILE A 73 -15.78 17.47 6.36
C ILE A 73 -15.72 16.34 7.39
N LEU A 74 -16.76 15.50 7.45
CA LEU A 74 -16.83 14.38 8.39
C LEU A 74 -15.73 13.36 8.13
N SER A 75 -15.46 13.02 6.87
CA SER A 75 -14.36 12.11 6.50
C SER A 75 -13.02 12.64 6.98
N PHE A 76 -12.78 13.94 6.81
CA PHE A 76 -11.56 14.58 7.28
C PHE A 76 -11.47 14.53 8.81
N VAL A 77 -12.51 14.96 9.52
CA VAL A 77 -12.55 15.00 10.99
C VAL A 77 -12.36 13.61 11.58
N PHE A 78 -13.11 12.60 11.12
CA PHE A 78 -13.01 11.24 11.62
C PHE A 78 -11.64 10.61 11.36
N THR A 79 -11.05 10.87 10.20
CA THR A 79 -9.67 10.43 9.90
C THR A 79 -8.67 11.06 10.86
N ARG A 80 -8.80 12.36 11.16
CA ARG A 80 -7.92 13.04 12.13
C ARG A 80 -8.08 12.52 13.55
N ILE A 81 -9.30 12.25 13.99
CA ILE A 81 -9.56 11.66 15.30
C ILE A 81 -8.96 10.25 15.37
N SER A 82 -9.14 9.45 14.32
CA SER A 82 -8.55 8.10 14.23
C SER A 82 -7.02 8.12 14.33
N ASP A 83 -6.37 9.02 13.57
CA ASP A 83 -4.92 9.19 13.61
C ASP A 83 -4.45 9.63 15.00
N TYR A 84 -5.13 10.61 15.60
CA TYR A 84 -4.81 11.10 16.94
C TYR A 84 -4.90 9.99 18.00
N LEU A 85 -5.98 9.20 17.99
CA LEU A 85 -6.17 8.08 18.90
C LEU A 85 -5.08 7.01 18.71
N SER A 86 -4.67 6.76 17.47
CA SER A 86 -3.63 5.79 17.16
C SER A 86 -2.24 6.26 17.63
N ILE A 87 -1.92 7.54 17.44
CA ILE A 87 -0.66 8.13 17.91
C ILE A 87 -0.60 8.10 19.43
N ASN A 88 -1.67 8.50 20.12
CA ASN A 88 -1.71 8.47 21.58
C ASN A 88 -1.56 7.06 22.13
N TYR A 89 -2.24 6.08 21.51
CA TYR A 89 -2.05 4.68 21.86
C TYR A 89 -0.58 4.25 21.71
N ALA A 90 0.04 4.56 20.57
CA ALA A 90 1.43 4.22 20.32
C ALA A 90 2.39 4.88 21.32
N LEU A 91 2.14 6.13 21.72
CA LEU A 91 2.94 6.84 22.72
C LEU A 91 2.83 6.21 24.13
N ILE A 92 1.67 5.64 24.47
CA ILE A 92 1.45 5.00 25.77
C ILE A 92 2.05 3.60 25.79
N HIS A 93 1.81 2.80 24.74
CA HIS A 93 2.22 1.40 24.70
C HIS A 93 3.67 1.19 24.26
N TYR A 94 4.28 2.14 23.55
CA TYR A 94 5.63 2.04 23.00
C TYR A 94 6.47 3.30 23.31
N PRO A 95 6.71 3.60 24.60
CA PRO A 95 7.35 4.85 25.02
C PRO A 95 8.79 5.01 24.49
N ASP A 96 9.51 3.90 24.29
CA ASP A 96 10.89 3.87 23.77
C ASP A 96 10.99 4.46 22.36
N TYR A 97 9.91 4.37 21.58
CA TYR A 97 9.83 4.92 20.23
C TYR A 97 9.17 6.30 20.18
N SER A 98 8.85 6.89 21.33
CA SER A 98 8.22 8.22 21.40
C SER A 98 8.99 9.33 20.67
N PRO A 99 10.34 9.33 20.55
CA PRO A 99 11.06 10.33 19.75
C PRO A 99 10.68 10.30 18.25
N LEU A 100 10.31 9.13 17.72
CA LEU A 100 9.87 8.98 16.33
C LEU A 100 8.45 9.51 16.11
N LEU A 101 7.64 9.56 17.17
CA LEU A 101 6.24 9.96 17.15
C LEU A 101 6.04 11.45 17.48
N LYS A 102 6.84 12.00 18.40
CA LYS A 102 6.69 13.38 18.92
C LYS A 102 7.05 14.48 17.92
N LYS A 103 7.86 14.20 16.89
CA LYS A 103 8.40 15.24 15.98
C LYS A 103 7.39 15.85 15.00
N SER A 104 6.20 15.28 14.83
CA SER A 104 5.07 15.91 14.11
C SER A 104 3.83 15.00 14.18
N PHE A 105 2.77 15.49 14.83
CA PHE A 105 1.50 14.77 15.00
C PHE A 105 0.75 14.44 13.68
N PHE A 106 1.19 14.97 12.53
CA PHE A 106 0.44 14.86 11.27
C PHE A 106 1.24 14.34 10.07
N LYS A 107 2.53 14.02 10.22
CA LYS A 107 3.33 13.50 9.10
C LYS A 107 3.18 11.98 9.00
N ARG A 108 2.55 11.52 7.91
CA ARG A 108 2.45 10.10 7.50
C ARG A 108 3.80 9.37 7.53
N THR A 109 4.89 10.11 7.28
CA THR A 109 6.28 9.63 7.36
C THR A 109 6.68 9.16 8.77
N ASN A 110 6.20 9.81 9.84
CA ASN A 110 6.54 9.45 11.22
C ASN A 110 5.95 8.09 11.61
N LYS A 111 4.71 7.82 11.20
CA LYS A 111 4.06 6.52 11.37
C LYS A 111 4.87 5.40 10.71
N GLN A 112 5.30 5.60 9.47
CA GLN A 112 6.09 4.61 8.74
C GLN A 112 7.45 4.37 9.40
N ASN A 113 8.13 5.43 9.85
CA ASN A 113 9.40 5.31 10.56
C ASN A 113 9.24 4.56 11.89
N PHE A 114 8.19 4.87 12.66
CA PHE A 114 7.84 4.16 13.89
C PHE A 114 7.58 2.67 13.64
N LEU A 115 6.66 2.35 12.71
CA LEU A 115 6.33 0.96 12.38
C LEU A 115 7.56 0.20 11.93
N ARG A 116 8.39 0.81 11.08
CA ARG A 116 9.62 0.18 10.58
C ARG A 116 10.62 -0.10 11.69
N ALA A 117 10.83 0.85 12.60
CA ALA A 117 11.71 0.67 13.75
C ALA A 117 11.20 -0.45 14.67
N TYR A 118 9.95 -0.37 15.11
CA TYR A 118 9.34 -1.37 15.99
C TYR A 118 9.36 -2.78 15.39
N ARG A 119 8.99 -2.91 14.11
CA ARG A 119 9.02 -4.19 13.39
C ARG A 119 10.43 -4.76 13.30
N SER A 120 11.43 -3.91 13.02
CA SER A 120 12.82 -4.34 12.92
C SER A 120 13.33 -4.87 14.26
N ASP A 121 13.02 -4.19 15.36
CA ASP A 121 13.45 -4.62 16.69
C ASP A 121 12.79 -5.94 17.10
N LYS A 122 11.47 -6.06 16.90
CA LYS A 122 10.75 -7.32 17.21
C LYS A 122 11.17 -8.49 16.35
N LEU A 123 11.48 -8.25 15.09
CA LEU A 123 12.06 -9.29 14.23
C LEU A 123 13.47 -9.65 14.68
N ASN A 124 14.28 -8.68 15.11
CA ASN A 124 15.61 -8.95 15.63
C ASN A 124 15.55 -9.81 16.90
N ASP A 125 14.66 -9.47 17.84
CA ASP A 125 14.39 -10.26 19.05
C ASP A 125 14.01 -11.71 18.68
N LYS A 126 13.10 -11.87 17.70
CA LYS A 126 12.65 -13.18 17.23
C LYS A 126 13.80 -14.00 16.63
N LEU A 127 14.71 -13.36 15.89
CA LEU A 127 15.88 -14.02 15.31
C LEU A 127 16.94 -14.43 16.34
N LEU A 128 16.89 -13.89 17.57
CA LEU A 128 17.79 -14.28 18.66
C LEU A 128 17.26 -15.49 19.45
N GLU A 129 16.01 -15.90 19.25
CA GLU A 129 15.45 -17.08 19.91
C GLU A 129 16.17 -18.38 19.48
N PRO A 130 16.24 -19.40 20.35
CA PRO A 130 16.89 -20.69 20.06
C PRO A 130 16.39 -21.36 18.77
N ASP A 131 15.09 -21.23 18.49
CA ASP A 131 14.44 -21.74 17.29
C ASP A 131 15.07 -21.19 15.99
N PHE A 132 15.68 -20.01 16.04
CA PHE A 132 16.28 -19.32 14.89
C PHE A 132 17.81 -19.32 14.92
N GLN A 133 18.43 -19.94 15.92
CA GLN A 133 19.89 -20.13 15.93
C GLN A 133 20.32 -20.89 14.66
N ASN A 134 21.42 -20.42 14.07
CA ASN A 134 22.02 -20.91 12.82
C ASN A 134 21.23 -20.60 11.53
N ILE A 135 20.18 -19.77 11.57
CA ILE A 135 19.59 -19.28 10.31
C ILE A 135 20.49 -18.19 9.72
N ASP A 136 20.87 -18.37 8.47
CA ASP A 136 21.60 -17.35 7.74
C ASP A 136 20.62 -16.25 7.28
N ILE A 137 20.82 -15.04 7.82
CA ILE A 137 20.01 -13.86 7.48
C ILE A 137 20.16 -13.52 6.00
N ASP A 138 21.33 -13.75 5.39
CA ASP A 138 21.54 -13.45 3.97
C ASP A 138 20.72 -14.36 3.07
N THR A 139 20.72 -15.66 3.39
CA THR A 139 19.84 -16.63 2.73
C THR A 139 18.35 -16.26 2.88
N LEU A 140 17.91 -15.78 4.05
CA LEU A 140 16.52 -15.30 4.24
C LEU A 140 16.21 -14.06 3.39
N ILE A 141 17.09 -13.05 3.38
CA ILE A 141 16.92 -11.83 2.59
C ILE A 141 16.81 -12.20 1.11
N GLU A 142 17.71 -13.04 0.61
CA GLU A 142 17.71 -13.47 -0.77
C GLU A 142 16.45 -14.27 -1.12
N TYR A 143 16.04 -15.21 -0.25
CA TYR A 143 14.81 -15.97 -0.44
C TYR A 143 13.58 -15.06 -0.56
N TYR A 144 13.41 -14.09 0.35
CA TYR A 144 12.28 -13.17 0.32
C TYR A 144 12.31 -12.24 -0.89
N LYS A 145 13.48 -11.74 -1.29
CA LYS A 145 13.63 -10.93 -2.51
C LYS A 145 13.28 -11.72 -3.76
N ASN A 146 13.83 -12.92 -3.90
CA ASN A 146 13.60 -13.77 -5.08
C ASN A 146 12.13 -14.21 -5.15
N SER A 147 11.52 -14.56 -4.01
CA SER A 147 10.10 -14.91 -3.93
C SER A 147 9.19 -13.72 -4.26
N SER A 148 9.49 -12.53 -3.74
CA SER A 148 8.77 -11.28 -4.07
C SER A 148 8.86 -10.95 -5.56
N ASN A 149 10.06 -11.01 -6.15
CA ASN A 149 10.28 -10.73 -7.57
C ASN A 149 9.56 -11.76 -8.45
N SER A 150 9.65 -13.05 -8.13
CA SER A 150 8.98 -14.12 -8.85
C SER A 150 7.45 -13.98 -8.83
N LEU A 151 6.88 -13.70 -7.65
CA LEU A 151 5.44 -13.45 -7.50
C LEU A 151 4.98 -12.21 -8.24
N THR A 152 5.78 -11.13 -8.18
CA THR A 152 5.50 -9.90 -8.92
C THR A 152 5.48 -10.17 -10.42
N ALA A 153 6.55 -10.79 -10.95
CA ALA A 153 6.64 -11.12 -12.37
C ALA A 153 5.48 -12.03 -12.81
N LYS A 154 5.17 -13.09 -12.06
CA LYS A 154 4.08 -14.03 -12.38
C LYS A 154 2.70 -13.35 -12.41
N LYS A 155 2.43 -12.43 -11.48
CA LYS A 155 1.13 -11.74 -11.38
C LYS A 155 1.01 -10.56 -12.32
N TRP A 156 2.10 -9.89 -12.65
CA TRP A 156 2.11 -8.79 -13.61
C TRP A 156 2.18 -9.24 -15.06
N TRP A 157 2.77 -10.39 -15.34
CA TRP A 157 2.94 -10.89 -16.70
C TRP A 157 1.65 -10.85 -17.54
N PRO A 158 0.47 -11.30 -17.05
CA PRO A 158 -0.77 -11.19 -17.81
C PRO A 158 -1.18 -9.74 -18.09
N VAL A 159 -0.95 -8.83 -17.15
CA VAL A 159 -1.26 -7.40 -17.31
C VAL A 159 -0.34 -6.78 -18.36
N THR A 160 0.96 -7.06 -18.29
CA THR A 160 1.95 -6.59 -19.27
C THR A 160 1.65 -7.14 -20.66
N LEU A 161 1.35 -8.43 -20.78
CA LEU A 161 0.99 -9.07 -22.05
C LEU A 161 -0.27 -8.42 -22.66
N THR A 162 -1.30 -8.18 -21.85
CA THR A 162 -2.52 -7.52 -22.29
C THR A 162 -2.23 -6.10 -22.78
N ALA A 163 -1.40 -5.33 -22.06
CA ALA A 163 -1.02 -3.99 -22.46
C ALA A 163 -0.24 -3.97 -23.78
N VAL A 164 0.68 -4.91 -23.99
CA VAL A 164 1.47 -5.04 -25.22
C VAL A 164 0.58 -5.36 -26.43
N ILE A 165 -0.48 -6.15 -26.26
CA ILE A 165 -1.43 -6.47 -27.34
C ILE A 165 -2.43 -5.31 -27.56
N ALA A 166 -2.94 -4.73 -26.48
CA ALA A 166 -3.95 -3.67 -26.55
C ALA A 166 -3.38 -2.36 -27.11
N PHE A 167 -2.10 -2.08 -26.87
CA PHE A 167 -1.50 -0.80 -27.27
C PHE A 167 -1.47 -0.60 -28.80
N PRO A 168 -1.00 -1.55 -29.63
CA PRO A 168 -1.09 -1.44 -31.08
C PRO A 168 -2.54 -1.33 -31.59
N VAL A 169 -3.47 -2.12 -31.03
CA VAL A 169 -4.88 -2.10 -31.42
C VAL A 169 -5.51 -0.74 -31.14
N TRP A 170 -5.21 -0.17 -29.97
CA TRP A 170 -5.65 1.17 -29.59
C TRP A 170 -5.04 2.24 -30.50
N SER A 171 -3.73 2.17 -30.74
CA SER A 171 -3.02 3.12 -31.61
C SER A 171 -3.59 3.13 -33.02
N GLU A 172 -3.85 1.95 -33.60
CA GLU A 172 -4.44 1.82 -34.93
C GLU A 172 -5.87 2.37 -34.95
N SER A 173 -6.68 2.04 -33.93
CA SER A 173 -8.06 2.53 -33.82
C SER A 173 -8.10 4.07 -33.75
N VAL A 174 -7.20 4.68 -32.98
CA VAL A 174 -7.04 6.14 -32.88
C VAL A 174 -6.66 6.73 -34.23
N ALA A 175 -5.70 6.12 -34.94
CA ALA A 175 -5.26 6.58 -36.25
C ALA A 175 -6.40 6.52 -37.29
N VAL A 176 -7.14 5.41 -37.34
CA VAL A 176 -8.30 5.23 -38.25
C VAL A 176 -9.38 6.27 -37.96
N LEU A 177 -9.71 6.48 -36.69
CA LEU A 177 -10.69 7.47 -36.26
C LEU A 177 -10.30 8.89 -36.70
N ILE A 178 -9.06 9.30 -36.49
CA ILE A 178 -8.56 10.61 -36.94
C ILE A 178 -8.56 10.69 -38.48
N SER A 179 -8.20 9.61 -39.18
CA SER A 179 -8.13 9.59 -40.65
C SER A 179 -9.49 9.68 -41.33
N SER A 180 -10.57 9.25 -40.67
CA SER A 180 -11.95 9.24 -41.19
C SER A 180 -12.59 10.62 -41.32
N GLY A 181 -12.03 11.66 -40.68
CA GLY A 181 -12.50 13.04 -40.85
C GLY A 181 -12.26 13.52 -42.28
N SER A 182 -13.27 14.13 -42.90
CA SER A 182 -13.17 14.60 -44.29
C SER A 182 -12.47 15.96 -44.38
N ARG A 183 -12.61 16.78 -43.33
CA ARG A 183 -12.05 18.13 -43.23
C ARG A 183 -11.00 18.22 -42.12
N ILE A 184 -10.03 19.12 -42.28
CA ILE A 184 -8.95 19.34 -41.30
C ILE A 184 -9.50 19.71 -39.92
N GLU A 185 -10.54 20.55 -39.87
CA GLU A 185 -11.20 20.97 -38.63
C GLU A 185 -11.83 19.79 -37.87
N GLU A 186 -12.45 18.85 -38.58
CA GLU A 186 -13.01 17.62 -38.01
C GLU A 186 -11.90 16.73 -37.44
N LYS A 187 -10.79 16.57 -38.16
CA LYS A 187 -9.63 15.80 -37.68
C LYS A 187 -9.02 16.39 -36.41
N MET A 188 -8.90 17.72 -36.35
CA MET A 188 -8.39 18.42 -35.17
C MET A 188 -9.34 18.27 -33.97
N ALA A 189 -10.65 18.44 -34.17
CA ALA A 189 -11.64 18.24 -33.11
C ALA A 189 -11.63 16.79 -32.59
N MET A 190 -11.51 15.80 -33.48
CA MET A 190 -11.45 14.39 -33.13
C MET A 190 -10.17 14.03 -32.37
N ALA A 191 -9.02 14.57 -32.78
CA ALA A 191 -7.77 14.42 -32.05
C ALA A 191 -7.85 15.01 -30.64
N LEU A 192 -8.49 16.18 -30.49
CA LEU A 192 -8.64 16.85 -29.19
C LEU A 192 -9.59 16.06 -28.26
N ALA A 193 -10.68 15.52 -28.81
CA ALA A 193 -11.59 14.63 -28.08
C ALA A 193 -10.88 13.33 -27.62
N LEU A 194 -10.09 12.72 -28.49
CA LEU A 194 -9.29 11.52 -28.17
C LEU A 194 -8.21 11.80 -27.12
N LEU A 195 -7.66 13.00 -27.09
CA LEU A 195 -6.72 13.43 -26.05
C LEU A 195 -7.41 13.50 -24.69
N VAL A 196 -8.61 14.09 -24.60
CA VAL A 196 -9.41 14.12 -23.38
C VAL A 196 -9.76 12.70 -22.91
N VAL A 197 -10.20 11.83 -23.82
CA VAL A 197 -10.48 10.42 -23.52
C VAL A 197 -9.23 9.69 -23.01
N SER A 198 -8.07 9.92 -23.63
CA SER A 198 -6.79 9.35 -23.20
C SER A 198 -6.40 9.80 -21.79
N PHE A 199 -6.66 11.07 -21.46
CA PHE A 199 -6.43 11.60 -20.10
C PHE A 199 -7.35 10.92 -19.07
N SER A 200 -8.63 10.75 -19.40
CA SER A 200 -9.59 10.03 -18.56
C SER A 200 -9.23 8.55 -18.37
N ILE A 201 -8.81 7.87 -19.44
CA ILE A 201 -8.33 6.48 -19.39
C ILE A 201 -7.06 6.38 -18.55
N THR A 202 -6.11 7.31 -18.69
CA THR A 202 -4.88 7.33 -17.89
C THR A 202 -5.19 7.46 -16.40
N PHE A 203 -6.12 8.34 -16.04
CA PHE A 203 -6.59 8.49 -14.67
C PHE A 203 -7.21 7.18 -14.13
N LEU A 204 -8.10 6.56 -14.91
CA LEU A 204 -8.71 5.27 -14.55
C LEU A 204 -7.67 4.16 -14.40
N ILE A 205 -6.73 4.03 -15.34
CA ILE A 205 -5.64 3.05 -15.28
C ILE A 205 -4.79 3.27 -14.03
N SER A 206 -4.48 4.52 -13.67
CA SER A 206 -3.71 4.83 -12.46
C SER A 206 -4.44 4.36 -11.19
N SER A 207 -5.74 4.65 -11.07
CA SER A 207 -6.55 4.20 -9.93
C SER A 207 -6.68 2.67 -9.87
N VAL A 208 -6.95 2.04 -11.02
CA VAL A 208 -7.06 0.58 -11.14
C VAL A 208 -5.73 -0.11 -10.86
N LYS A 209 -4.61 0.47 -11.30
CA LYS A 209 -3.25 -0.01 -10.99
C LYS A 209 -3.02 0.00 -9.48
N THR A 210 -3.30 1.09 -8.78
CA THR A 210 -3.11 1.14 -7.32
C THR A 210 -3.97 0.10 -6.58
N ALA A 211 -5.20 -0.11 -7.04
CA ALA A 211 -6.08 -1.13 -6.48
C ALA A 211 -5.57 -2.56 -6.77
N LEU A 212 -5.17 -2.84 -8.01
CA LEU A 212 -4.60 -4.12 -8.42
C LEU A 212 -3.29 -4.43 -7.70
N GLU A 213 -2.40 -3.44 -7.55
CA GLU A 213 -1.15 -3.58 -6.77
C GLU A 213 -1.48 -3.97 -5.33
N SER A 214 -2.45 -3.30 -4.71
CA SER A 214 -2.84 -3.57 -3.33
C SER A 214 -3.44 -4.96 -3.14
N ILE A 215 -4.22 -5.47 -4.10
CA ILE A 215 -4.91 -6.76 -3.99
C ILE A 215 -4.04 -7.92 -4.50
N LEU A 216 -3.58 -7.82 -5.75
CA LEU A 216 -2.83 -8.90 -6.38
C LEU A 216 -1.45 -9.04 -5.78
N LEU A 217 -0.77 -7.96 -5.43
CA LEU A 217 0.62 -7.99 -4.97
C LEU A 217 0.77 -7.92 -3.47
N MET A 218 -0.32 -7.94 -2.68
CA MET A 218 -0.25 -7.85 -1.22
C MET A 218 0.83 -8.77 -0.64
N HIS A 219 0.82 -10.05 -1.03
CA HIS A 219 1.80 -11.01 -0.58
C HIS A 219 3.23 -10.72 -1.05
N SER A 220 3.41 -10.21 -2.28
CA SER A 220 4.73 -9.79 -2.78
C SER A 220 5.27 -8.58 -2.01
N ILE A 221 4.38 -7.64 -1.68
CA ILE A 221 4.69 -6.45 -0.88
C ILE A 221 5.12 -6.87 0.53
N GLU A 222 4.41 -7.80 1.17
CA GLU A 222 4.77 -8.36 2.48
C GLU A 222 6.17 -9.00 2.45
N LEU A 223 6.48 -9.81 1.43
CA LEU A 223 7.80 -10.42 1.28
C LEU A 223 8.91 -9.38 1.05
N SER A 224 8.63 -8.36 0.22
CA SER A 224 9.56 -7.24 -0.02
C SER A 224 9.82 -6.44 1.25
N GLU A 225 8.77 -6.18 2.05
CA GLU A 225 8.88 -5.49 3.32
C GLU A 225 9.72 -6.31 4.32
N MET A 226 9.47 -7.62 4.40
CA MET A 226 10.25 -8.52 5.24
C MET A 226 11.74 -8.49 4.89
N ALA A 227 12.07 -8.58 3.59
CA ALA A 227 13.45 -8.47 3.12
C ALA A 227 14.10 -7.14 3.54
N LYS A 228 13.40 -6.01 3.38
CA LYS A 228 13.89 -4.67 3.76
C LYS A 228 14.11 -4.52 5.27
N LEU A 229 13.28 -5.16 6.08
CA LEU A 229 13.43 -5.15 7.55
C LEU A 229 14.65 -5.99 7.96
N LEU A 230 14.82 -7.18 7.37
CA LEU A 230 16.00 -8.03 7.61
C LEU A 230 17.31 -7.36 7.17
N GLU A 231 17.31 -6.63 6.05
CA GLU A 231 18.46 -5.82 5.63
C GLU A 231 18.82 -4.74 6.67
N LEU A 232 17.83 -4.05 7.23
CA LEU A 232 18.07 -3.08 8.29
C LEU A 232 18.68 -3.74 9.53
N ILE A 233 18.16 -4.90 9.93
CA ILE A 233 18.68 -5.66 11.07
C ILE A 233 20.14 -6.07 10.81
N LYS A 234 20.45 -6.55 9.60
CA LYS A 234 21.83 -6.89 9.20
C LYS A 234 22.75 -5.68 9.35
N ILE A 235 22.37 -4.54 8.79
CA ILE A 235 23.17 -3.30 8.85
C ILE A 235 23.36 -2.87 10.31
N ALA A 236 22.30 -2.91 11.13
CA ALA A 236 22.36 -2.55 12.54
C ALA A 236 23.31 -3.46 13.34
N ARG A 237 23.25 -4.78 13.11
CA ARG A 237 24.16 -5.76 13.74
C ARG A 237 25.61 -5.51 13.33
N LEU A 238 25.89 -5.30 12.05
CA LEU A 238 27.23 -4.97 11.56
C LEU A 238 27.78 -3.69 12.21
N ASN A 239 26.95 -2.65 12.34
CA ASN A 239 27.33 -1.40 12.98
C ASN A 239 27.60 -1.56 14.48
N SER A 240 26.82 -2.39 15.18
CA SER A 240 27.06 -2.69 16.61
C SER A 240 28.36 -3.46 16.87
N ILE A 241 28.79 -4.29 15.91
CA ILE A 241 30.08 -5.01 15.97
C ILE A 241 31.24 -4.04 15.74
N ASN A 242 31.08 -3.09 14.81
CA ASN A 242 32.14 -2.15 14.43
C ASN A 242 32.28 -0.96 15.40
N ASN A 243 31.25 -0.67 16.19
CA ASN A 243 31.25 0.40 17.21
C ASN A 243 30.63 -0.10 18.53
N PRO A 244 31.34 -0.94 19.31
CA PRO A 244 30.88 -1.34 20.63
C PRO A 244 30.90 -0.11 21.55
N THR A 245 29.72 0.34 21.97
CA THR A 245 29.54 1.37 23.02
C THR A 245 29.85 0.81 24.39
#